data_AF-A0A101VM34-F1
#
_entry.id   AF-A0A101VM34-F1
#
_cell.length_a   1.000
_cell.length_b   1.000
_cell.length_c   1.000
_cell.angle_alpha   90.00
_cell.angle_beta   90.00
_cell.angle_gamma   90.00
#
_symmetry.space_group_name_H-M   'P 1'
#
loop_
_entity.id
_entity.type
_entity.pdbx_description
1 polymer ?
#
loop_
_entity_poly.entity_id
_entity_poly.type
_entity_poly.pdbx_seq_one_letter_code
_entity_poly.pdbx_strand_id
1 'polypeptide(L)'
;MLRPAPPSPTMFLALVALSVVACLDTVFCRHASASQTYDVVPPPVCKNHNGEVVSFIDSGSARPGIAAGMARRDADGKPIVLRSNYSAAPPVFQSFIDRHECAHHQTGDVDRLHPPRNGPDHLMNESISDCVAVLRLRDEDGYDKAGLDLVAAALRHEMEKIGFPEISISSRISNIENCFLKLGAPREYIERVLKRRGLLQP
;
A
#
# COMPACT_ATOMS: atom_id res chain seq x y z
N MET A 1 13.65 6.50 96.03
CA MET A 1 14.61 5.54 95.44
C MET A 1 14.15 4.14 95.80
N LEU A 2 13.56 3.39 94.86
CA LEU A 2 13.21 1.96 94.93
C LEU A 2 12.42 1.62 93.65
N ARG A 3 12.75 0.51 92.98
CA ARG A 3 12.02 -0.04 91.81
C ARG A 3 10.61 -0.50 92.21
N PRO A 4 9.66 -0.54 91.26
CA PRO A 4 8.64 -1.59 91.15
C PRO A 4 8.78 -2.33 89.79
N ALA A 5 8.94 -3.66 89.74
CA ALA A 5 7.95 -4.75 89.83
C ALA A 5 7.27 -5.10 88.47
N PRO A 6 7.36 -6.36 87.97
CA PRO A 6 6.51 -6.93 86.88
C PRO A 6 5.42 -7.87 87.49
N PRO A 7 4.59 -8.68 86.77
CA PRO A 7 4.24 -8.83 85.33
C PRO A 7 2.70 -8.98 85.01
N SER A 8 2.39 -9.24 83.72
CA SER A 8 1.30 -10.11 83.14
C SER A 8 -0.13 -9.55 82.97
N PRO A 9 -1.04 -10.15 82.12
CA PRO A 9 -0.93 -11.37 81.30
C PRO A 9 -1.36 -11.24 79.81
N THR A 10 -0.86 -12.20 79.03
CA THR A 10 -1.54 -13.02 78.00
C THR A 10 -2.86 -12.52 77.37
N MET A 11 -2.85 -12.35 76.03
CA MET A 11 -3.95 -12.86 75.21
C MET A 11 -3.40 -13.43 73.89
N PHE A 12 -3.43 -14.75 73.80
CA PHE A 12 -3.42 -15.48 72.54
C PHE A 12 -4.61 -15.01 71.69
N LEU A 13 -4.36 -14.66 70.42
CA LEU A 13 -5.32 -14.95 69.37
C LEU A 13 -4.53 -15.27 68.09
N ALA A 14 -4.37 -16.57 67.83
CA ALA A 14 -4.11 -17.06 66.49
C ALA A 14 -5.40 -16.89 65.69
N LEU A 15 -5.35 -16.12 64.61
CA LEU A 15 -6.34 -16.22 63.54
C LEU A 15 -5.59 -16.44 62.23
N VAL A 16 -5.73 -17.67 61.76
CA VAL A 16 -5.36 -18.16 60.43
C VAL A 16 -6.33 -17.56 59.40
N ALA A 17 -5.85 -17.48 58.16
CA ALA A 17 -6.57 -17.19 56.90
C ALA A 17 -6.77 -15.68 56.61
N LEU A 18 -6.60 -15.19 55.39
CA LEU A 18 -6.56 -15.84 54.08
C LEU A 18 -5.80 -14.89 53.13
N SER A 19 -4.86 -15.42 52.35
CA SER A 19 -4.19 -14.69 51.28
C SER A 19 -5.21 -14.26 50.22
N VAL A 20 -5.54 -12.98 50.14
CA VAL A 20 -6.22 -12.42 48.96
C VAL A 20 -5.13 -11.94 48.01
N VAL A 21 -4.60 -12.87 47.21
CA VAL A 21 -3.96 -12.51 45.94
C VAL A 21 -5.08 -12.04 45.04
N ALA A 22 -5.27 -10.72 44.96
CA ALA A 22 -6.13 -10.13 43.94
C ALA A 22 -5.42 -10.33 42.60
N CYS A 23 -5.78 -11.40 41.88
CA CYS A 23 -5.57 -11.49 40.44
C CYS A 23 -6.29 -10.31 39.80
N LEU A 24 -5.54 -9.26 39.46
CA LEU A 24 -5.96 -8.30 38.45
C LEU A 24 -5.89 -9.04 37.10
N ASP A 25 -6.94 -9.80 36.81
CA ASP A 25 -7.18 -10.34 35.47
C ASP A 25 -7.39 -9.15 34.53
N THR A 26 -6.28 -8.72 33.93
CA THR A 26 -6.30 -7.85 32.77
C THR A 26 -6.97 -8.64 31.66
N VAL A 27 -8.28 -8.39 31.49
CA VAL A 27 -9.01 -8.77 30.28
C VAL A 27 -8.43 -7.95 29.13
N PHE A 28 -7.33 -8.43 28.57
CA PHE A 28 -6.90 -8.08 27.23
C PHE A 28 -7.93 -8.70 26.28
N CYS A 29 -9.04 -8.00 26.09
CA CYS A 29 -9.92 -8.25 24.96
C CYS A 29 -9.09 -7.89 23.72
N ARG A 30 -8.49 -8.90 23.07
CA ARG A 30 -7.97 -8.75 21.71
C ARG A 30 -9.16 -8.36 20.86
N HIS A 31 -9.34 -7.07 20.58
CA HIS A 31 -10.12 -6.64 19.44
C HIS A 31 -9.46 -7.26 18.21
N ALA A 32 -10.01 -8.38 17.74
CA ALA A 32 -9.78 -8.81 16.38
C ALA A 32 -10.43 -7.73 15.52
N SER A 33 -9.64 -6.78 15.04
CA SER A 33 -10.10 -5.86 14.00
C SER A 33 -10.58 -6.73 12.85
N ALA A 34 -11.89 -6.74 12.60
CA ALA A 34 -12.42 -7.35 11.39
C ALA A 34 -11.66 -6.72 10.22
N SER A 35 -11.02 -7.55 9.38
CA SER A 35 -10.36 -7.04 8.18
C SER A 35 -11.42 -6.33 7.36
N GLN A 36 -11.27 -5.01 7.20
CA GLN A 36 -12.19 -4.25 6.37
C GLN A 36 -12.11 -4.82 4.95
N THR A 37 -13.27 -5.10 4.37
CA THR A 37 -13.39 -5.57 3.00
C THR A 37 -14.07 -4.49 2.18
N TYR A 38 -13.56 -4.29 0.97
CA TYR A 38 -14.03 -3.31 0.01
C TYR A 38 -14.49 -4.02 -1.25
N ASP A 39 -15.47 -3.44 -1.94
CA ASP A 39 -15.82 -3.87 -3.29
C ASP A 39 -14.63 -3.68 -4.24
N VAL A 40 -14.45 -4.63 -5.15
CA VAL A 40 -13.37 -4.57 -6.15
C VAL A 40 -13.81 -3.66 -7.29
N VAL A 41 -13.03 -2.61 -7.57
CA VAL A 41 -13.33 -1.65 -8.63
C VAL A 41 -13.11 -2.26 -10.02
N PRO A 42 -13.93 -1.88 -11.01
CA PRO A 42 -13.69 -2.28 -12.39
C PRO A 42 -12.35 -1.70 -12.90
N PRO A 43 -11.56 -2.48 -13.68
CA PRO A 43 -10.30 -2.00 -14.22
C PRO A 43 -10.50 -0.86 -15.22
N PRO A 44 -9.50 0.04 -15.36
CA PRO A 44 -9.50 1.01 -16.43
C PRO A 44 -9.25 0.34 -17.78
N VAL A 45 -9.67 0.99 -18.87
CA VAL A 45 -9.19 0.60 -20.20
C VAL A 45 -7.68 0.81 -20.27
N CYS A 46 -6.97 -0.21 -20.76
CA CYS A 46 -5.53 -0.22 -20.87
C CYS A 46 -5.08 -0.84 -22.18
N LYS A 47 -4.16 -0.15 -22.86
CA LYS A 47 -3.41 -0.69 -24.00
C LYS A 47 -1.93 -0.44 -23.76
N ASN A 48 -1.07 -1.38 -24.15
CA ASN A 48 0.37 -1.18 -24.08
C ASN A 48 0.85 -0.23 -25.20
N HIS A 49 2.15 0.08 -25.21
CA HIS A 49 2.73 0.97 -26.21
C HIS A 49 2.62 0.48 -27.67
N ASN A 50 2.37 -0.82 -27.88
CA ASN A 50 2.14 -1.43 -29.20
C ASN A 50 0.65 -1.49 -29.59
N GLY A 51 -0.25 -0.96 -28.75
CA GLY A 51 -1.69 -0.97 -28.98
C GLY A 51 -2.40 -2.26 -28.59
N GLU A 52 -1.70 -3.24 -28.00
CA GLU A 52 -2.29 -4.47 -27.49
C GLU A 52 -3.14 -4.18 -26.24
N VAL A 53 -4.32 -4.78 -26.15
CA VAL A 53 -5.21 -4.63 -24.97
C VAL A 53 -4.62 -5.40 -23.78
N VAL A 54 -4.51 -4.74 -22.64
CA VAL A 54 -4.04 -5.33 -21.39
C VAL A 54 -5.22 -5.91 -20.62
N SER A 55 -5.14 -7.18 -20.24
CA SER A 55 -6.19 -7.84 -19.44
C SER A 55 -5.88 -7.76 -17.94
N PHE A 56 -6.90 -7.51 -17.12
CA PHE A 56 -6.77 -7.50 -15.67
C PHE A 56 -7.34 -8.80 -15.10
N ILE A 57 -6.54 -9.51 -14.30
CA ILE A 57 -6.87 -10.84 -13.80
C ILE A 57 -6.75 -10.82 -12.29
N ASP A 58 -7.86 -11.13 -11.61
CA ASP A 58 -7.86 -11.29 -10.17
C ASP A 58 -7.15 -12.61 -9.80
N SER A 59 -6.13 -12.52 -8.96
CA SER A 59 -5.33 -13.64 -8.47
C SER A 59 -5.18 -13.60 -6.95
N GLY A 60 -5.33 -14.75 -6.29
CA GLY A 60 -5.08 -14.88 -4.85
C GLY A 60 -3.59 -15.02 -4.47
N SER A 61 -2.66 -14.73 -5.38
CA SER A 61 -1.27 -15.17 -5.30
C SER A 61 -0.32 -14.29 -4.47
N ALA A 62 -0.79 -13.19 -3.88
CA ALA A 62 0.04 -12.32 -3.06
C ALA A 62 -0.05 -12.61 -1.55
N ARG A 63 0.83 -11.96 -0.78
CA ARG A 63 0.81 -11.99 0.69
C ARG A 63 -0.61 -11.66 1.19
N PRO A 64 -1.21 -12.51 2.05
CA PRO A 64 -2.57 -12.29 2.53
C PRO A 64 -2.77 -10.88 3.11
N GLY A 65 -3.85 -10.21 2.69
CA GLY A 65 -4.24 -8.91 3.21
C GLY A 65 -3.45 -7.71 2.67
N ILE A 66 -2.53 -7.89 1.73
CA ILE A 66 -1.85 -6.79 1.02
C ILE A 66 -2.37 -6.73 -0.41
N ALA A 67 -3.01 -5.61 -0.76
CA ALA A 67 -3.41 -5.35 -2.13
C ALA A 67 -2.18 -5.03 -2.98
N ALA A 68 -2.02 -5.69 -4.12
CA ALA A 68 -0.88 -5.48 -5.00
C ALA A 68 -1.25 -5.76 -6.46
N GLY A 69 -0.56 -5.06 -7.36
CA GLY A 69 -0.63 -5.29 -8.80
C GLY A 69 0.69 -5.90 -9.30
N MET A 70 0.64 -6.52 -10.47
CA MET A 70 1.85 -6.90 -11.21
C MET A 70 1.59 -6.89 -12.71
N ALA A 71 2.19 -5.94 -13.40
CA ALA A 71 2.28 -5.88 -14.85
C ALA A 71 3.27 -6.94 -15.38
N ARG A 72 2.81 -7.78 -16.31
CA ARG A 72 3.66 -8.79 -16.96
C ARG A 72 3.05 -9.24 -18.28
N ARG A 73 3.77 -10.07 -19.04
CA ARG A 73 3.17 -10.94 -20.06
C ARG A 73 2.77 -12.29 -19.43
N ASP A 74 1.69 -12.87 -19.94
CA ASP A 74 1.30 -14.23 -19.60
C ASP A 74 2.15 -15.28 -20.35
N ALA A 75 1.76 -16.56 -20.26
CA ALA A 75 2.49 -17.65 -20.92
C ALA A 75 2.42 -17.59 -22.45
N ASP A 76 1.36 -16.99 -23.01
CA ASP A 76 1.15 -16.80 -24.45
C ASP A 76 1.73 -15.46 -24.94
N GLY A 77 2.41 -14.73 -24.06
CA GLY A 77 2.98 -13.44 -24.36
C GLY A 77 1.96 -12.29 -24.41
N LYS A 78 0.73 -12.46 -23.93
CA LYS A 78 -0.26 -11.36 -23.89
C LYS A 78 -0.04 -10.47 -22.68
N PRO A 79 -0.23 -9.14 -22.80
CA PRO A 79 -0.03 -8.23 -21.68
C PRO A 79 -1.16 -8.36 -20.67
N ILE A 80 -0.80 -8.54 -19.41
CA ILE A 80 -1.73 -8.69 -18.29
C ILE A 80 -1.31 -7.85 -17.08
N VAL A 81 -2.29 -7.55 -16.22
CA VAL A 81 -2.09 -7.10 -14.85
C VAL A 81 -2.70 -8.16 -13.92
N LEU A 82 -1.86 -8.76 -13.07
CA LEU A 82 -2.35 -9.62 -11.99
C LEU A 82 -2.71 -8.74 -10.79
N ARG A 83 -3.94 -8.86 -10.32
CA ARG A 83 -4.48 -8.12 -9.17
C ARG A 83 -4.57 -9.06 -7.99
N SER A 84 -3.95 -8.71 -6.87
CA SER A 84 -4.00 -9.54 -5.68
C SER A 84 -4.58 -8.80 -4.49
N ASN A 85 -5.51 -9.47 -3.78
CA ASN A 85 -6.18 -8.98 -2.57
C ASN A 85 -6.79 -7.57 -2.70
N TYR A 86 -7.34 -7.20 -3.85
CA TYR A 86 -7.88 -5.85 -4.06
C TYR A 86 -8.99 -5.48 -3.07
N SER A 87 -9.80 -6.46 -2.66
CA SER A 87 -10.83 -6.27 -1.63
C SER A 87 -10.27 -5.91 -0.24
N ALA A 88 -8.97 -6.00 -0.02
CA ALA A 88 -8.32 -5.56 1.21
C ALA A 88 -7.90 -4.08 1.18
N ALA A 89 -8.08 -3.37 0.06
CA ALA A 89 -7.70 -1.97 -0.10
C ALA A 89 -8.90 -1.06 -0.45
N PRO A 90 -8.87 0.21 -0.04
CA PRO A 90 -9.89 1.18 -0.45
C PRO A 90 -9.99 1.32 -1.97
N PRO A 91 -11.19 1.57 -2.53
CA PRO A 91 -11.42 1.71 -3.98
C PRO A 91 -10.46 2.67 -4.69
N VAL A 92 -10.12 3.80 -4.04
CA VAL A 92 -9.18 4.79 -4.59
C VAL A 92 -7.77 4.23 -4.78
N PHE A 93 -7.33 3.33 -3.89
CA PHE A 93 -6.02 2.71 -3.97
C PHE A 93 -6.00 1.58 -4.99
N GLN A 94 -7.09 0.80 -5.07
CA GLN A 94 -7.24 -0.20 -6.14
C GLN A 94 -7.13 0.44 -7.53
N SER A 95 -7.84 1.56 -7.77
CA SER A 95 -7.77 2.31 -9.04
C SER A 95 -6.36 2.84 -9.31
N PHE A 96 -5.67 3.34 -8.27
CA PHE A 96 -4.28 3.76 -8.39
C PHE A 96 -3.35 2.60 -8.81
N ILE A 97 -3.45 1.43 -8.16
CA ILE A 97 -2.63 0.25 -8.50
C ILE A 97 -2.87 -0.15 -9.96
N ASP A 98 -4.12 -0.28 -10.40
CA ASP A 98 -4.41 -0.68 -11.79
C ASP A 98 -3.81 0.28 -12.82
N ARG A 99 -3.92 1.59 -12.55
CA ARG A 99 -3.39 2.61 -13.44
C ARG A 99 -1.86 2.65 -13.42
N HIS A 100 -1.24 2.38 -12.27
CA HIS A 100 0.20 2.21 -12.11
C HIS A 100 0.71 1.01 -12.92
N GLU A 101 0.10 -0.17 -12.76
CA GLU A 101 0.51 -1.37 -13.51
C GLU A 101 0.24 -1.22 -15.02
N CYS A 102 -0.86 -0.57 -15.38
CA CYS A 102 -1.11 -0.21 -16.78
C CYS A 102 -0.02 0.71 -17.34
N ALA A 103 0.50 1.64 -16.53
CA ALA A 103 1.56 2.55 -16.97
C ALA A 103 2.86 1.82 -17.32
N HIS A 104 3.21 0.73 -16.63
CA HIS A 104 4.34 -0.11 -17.03
C HIS A 104 4.16 -0.69 -18.44
N HIS A 105 2.95 -1.11 -18.81
CA HIS A 105 2.64 -1.54 -20.18
C HIS A 105 2.69 -0.39 -21.18
N GLN A 106 2.08 0.75 -20.83
CA GLN A 106 1.97 1.94 -21.68
C GLN A 106 3.33 2.58 -22.00
N THR A 107 4.28 2.45 -21.08
CA THR A 107 5.62 3.03 -21.24
C THR A 107 6.64 2.00 -21.74
N GLY A 108 6.22 0.74 -21.90
CA GLY A 108 7.05 -0.35 -22.43
C GLY A 108 8.04 -0.94 -21.42
N ASP A 109 7.82 -0.76 -20.12
CA ASP A 109 8.64 -1.38 -19.07
C ASP A 109 8.59 -2.91 -19.12
N VAL A 110 7.39 -3.46 -19.34
CA VAL A 110 7.14 -4.91 -19.38
C VAL A 110 7.88 -5.61 -20.53
N ASP A 111 8.13 -4.88 -21.62
CA ASP A 111 8.72 -5.43 -22.85
C ASP A 111 10.24 -5.24 -22.92
N ARG A 112 10.82 -4.67 -21.87
CA ARG A 112 12.27 -4.44 -21.75
C ARG A 112 12.87 -5.39 -20.73
N LEU A 113 14.18 -5.57 -20.79
CA LEU A 113 14.90 -6.26 -19.73
C LEU A 113 14.64 -5.54 -18.40
N HIS A 114 14.07 -6.25 -17.44
CA HIS A 114 13.72 -5.68 -16.15
C HIS A 114 15.00 -5.24 -15.42
N PRO A 115 15.13 -3.95 -15.03
CA PRO A 115 16.30 -3.47 -14.32
C PRO A 115 16.42 -4.15 -12.94
N PRO A 116 17.62 -4.19 -12.32
CA PRO A 116 17.77 -4.71 -10.97
C PRO A 116 16.79 -4.05 -9.99
N ARG A 117 16.09 -4.85 -9.20
CA ARG A 117 15.13 -4.34 -8.21
C ARG A 117 15.81 -3.33 -7.28
N ASN A 118 15.11 -2.23 -7.00
CA ASN A 118 15.58 -1.09 -6.21
C ASN A 118 16.80 -0.33 -6.79
N GLY A 119 17.26 -0.66 -8.00
CA GLY A 119 18.25 0.14 -8.71
C GLY A 119 17.66 1.44 -9.26
N PRO A 120 18.51 2.41 -9.67
CA PRO A 120 18.04 3.70 -10.17
C PRO A 120 17.06 3.62 -11.33
N ASP A 121 17.31 2.74 -12.31
CA ASP A 121 16.43 2.56 -13.47
C ASP A 121 15.09 1.93 -13.08
N HIS A 122 15.11 0.99 -12.13
CA HIS A 122 13.88 0.41 -11.58
C HIS A 122 13.05 1.49 -10.89
N LEU A 123 13.66 2.28 -10.00
CA LEU A 123 12.97 3.36 -9.29
C LEU A 123 12.47 4.46 -10.24
N MET A 124 13.17 4.72 -11.33
CA MET A 124 12.70 5.63 -12.38
C MET A 124 11.46 5.09 -13.09
N ASN A 125 11.42 3.79 -13.41
CA ASN A 125 10.22 3.16 -13.97
C ASN A 125 9.02 3.26 -13.01
N GLU A 126 9.22 2.91 -11.73
CA GLU A 126 8.19 3.06 -10.70
C GLU A 126 7.68 4.51 -10.58
N SER A 127 8.60 5.50 -10.59
CA SER A 127 8.25 6.92 -10.51
C SER A 127 7.48 7.41 -11.74
N ILE A 128 7.82 6.92 -12.93
CA ILE A 128 7.09 7.19 -14.18
C ILE A 128 5.68 6.59 -14.09
N SER A 129 5.55 5.34 -13.63
CA SER A 129 4.26 4.68 -13.48
C SER A 129 3.36 5.38 -12.47
N ASP A 130 3.90 5.78 -11.32
CA ASP A 130 3.22 6.60 -10.32
C ASP A 130 2.69 7.92 -10.94
N CYS A 131 3.52 8.58 -11.74
CA CYS A 131 3.18 9.84 -12.40
C CYS A 131 2.03 9.67 -13.41
N VAL A 132 2.11 8.65 -14.26
CA VAL A 132 1.06 8.34 -15.23
C VAL A 132 -0.23 7.95 -14.50
N ALA A 133 -0.16 7.17 -13.43
CA ALA A 133 -1.33 6.75 -12.67
C ALA A 133 -2.12 7.95 -12.14
N VAL A 134 -1.46 8.90 -11.48
CA VAL A 134 -2.16 10.08 -10.92
C VAL A 134 -2.62 11.07 -11.97
N LEU A 135 -1.89 11.23 -13.08
CA LEU A 135 -2.37 12.02 -14.20
C LEU A 135 -3.66 11.43 -14.78
N ARG A 136 -3.73 10.10 -14.90
CA ARG A 136 -4.93 9.42 -15.41
C ARG A 136 -6.09 9.46 -14.42
N LEU A 137 -5.85 9.31 -13.12
CA LEU A 137 -6.89 9.51 -12.10
C LEU A 137 -7.49 10.93 -12.18
N ARG A 138 -6.64 11.94 -12.35
CA ARG A 138 -7.07 13.33 -12.50
C ARG A 138 -7.92 13.53 -13.76
N ASP A 139 -7.43 13.09 -14.91
CA ASP A 139 -8.02 13.45 -16.21
C ASP A 139 -9.14 12.51 -16.67
N GLU A 140 -9.08 11.23 -16.31
CA GLU A 140 -10.09 10.23 -16.71
C GLU A 140 -11.19 10.08 -15.66
N ASP A 141 -10.85 10.10 -14.38
CA ASP A 141 -11.79 9.86 -13.27
C ASP A 141 -12.18 11.15 -12.53
N GLY A 142 -11.63 12.30 -12.94
CA GLY A 142 -11.97 13.62 -12.38
C GLY A 142 -11.49 13.84 -10.95
N TYR A 143 -10.45 13.12 -10.51
CA TYR A 143 -9.91 13.29 -9.16
C TYR A 143 -9.39 14.72 -8.99
N ASP A 144 -9.75 15.33 -7.86
CA ASP A 144 -9.23 16.60 -7.40
C ASP A 144 -8.19 16.40 -6.28
N LYS A 145 -7.83 17.47 -5.57
CA LYS A 145 -6.87 17.39 -4.46
C LYS A 145 -7.33 16.44 -3.35
N ALA A 146 -8.63 16.38 -3.05
CA ALA A 146 -9.14 15.47 -2.02
C ALA A 146 -9.02 14.01 -2.48
N GLY A 147 -9.31 13.73 -3.75
CA GLY A 147 -9.07 12.41 -4.35
C GLY A 147 -7.59 11.99 -4.28
N LEU A 148 -6.68 12.90 -4.62
CA LEU A 148 -5.23 12.67 -4.49
C LEU A 148 -4.83 12.39 -3.03
N ASP A 149 -5.37 13.13 -2.07
CA ASP A 149 -5.02 12.96 -0.65
C ASP A 149 -5.44 11.60 -0.10
N LEU A 150 -6.58 11.07 -0.56
CA LEU A 150 -7.01 9.71 -0.23
C LEU A 150 -6.06 8.66 -0.84
N VAL A 151 -5.57 8.88 -2.06
CA VAL A 151 -4.58 8.00 -2.70
C VAL A 151 -3.26 8.04 -1.93
N ALA A 152 -2.76 9.23 -1.59
CA ALA A 152 -1.51 9.40 -0.84
C ALA A 152 -1.58 8.77 0.55
N ALA A 153 -2.70 8.94 1.26
CA ALA A 153 -2.93 8.32 2.55
C ALA A 153 -2.95 6.78 2.47
N ALA A 154 -3.64 6.22 1.47
CA ALA A 154 -3.70 4.77 1.28
C ALA A 154 -2.33 4.20 0.86
N LEU A 155 -1.60 4.89 -0.03
CA LEU A 155 -0.25 4.50 -0.44
C LEU A 155 0.70 4.48 0.76
N ARG A 156 0.68 5.53 1.59
CA ARG A 156 1.43 5.59 2.85
C ARG A 156 1.11 4.38 3.72
N HIS A 157 -0.16 4.15 4.00
CA HIS A 157 -0.62 3.07 4.86
C HIS A 157 -0.10 1.70 4.41
N GLU A 158 -0.27 1.36 3.14
CA GLU A 158 0.15 0.05 2.62
C GLU A 158 1.68 -0.09 2.54
N MET A 159 2.41 0.99 2.25
CA MET A 159 3.88 0.98 2.27
C MET A 159 4.44 0.83 3.70
N GLU A 160 3.86 1.50 4.69
CA GLU A 160 4.23 1.35 6.11
C GLU A 160 3.97 -0.07 6.60
N LYS A 161 2.81 -0.64 6.26
CA LYS A 161 2.39 -2.00 6.63
C LYS A 161 3.34 -3.09 6.16
N ILE A 162 3.98 -2.91 5.00
CA ILE A 162 4.98 -3.87 4.47
C ILE A 162 6.43 -3.50 4.82
N GLY A 163 6.64 -2.41 5.57
CA GLY A 163 7.94 -2.03 6.14
C GLY A 163 8.84 -1.19 5.24
N PHE A 164 8.29 -0.40 4.31
CA PHE A 164 9.10 0.57 3.57
C PHE A 164 9.63 1.67 4.52
N PRO A 165 10.86 2.17 4.30
CA PRO A 165 11.40 3.27 5.09
C PRO A 165 10.71 4.60 4.73
N GLU A 166 10.58 5.51 5.70
CA GLU A 166 9.90 6.80 5.52
C GLU A 166 10.43 7.62 4.33
N ILE A 167 11.74 7.55 4.06
CA ILE A 167 12.34 8.24 2.91
C ILE A 167 11.79 7.75 1.57
N SER A 168 11.50 6.45 1.44
CA SER A 168 10.89 5.88 0.24
C SER A 168 9.41 6.24 0.12
N ILE A 169 8.69 6.26 1.25
CA ILE A 169 7.27 6.60 1.31
C ILE A 169 7.07 8.08 0.95
N SER A 170 7.76 8.98 1.65
CA SER A 170 7.70 10.42 1.39
C SER A 170 8.16 10.78 -0.02
N SER A 171 9.19 10.11 -0.56
CA SER A 171 9.63 10.31 -1.94
C SER A 171 8.54 9.94 -2.96
N ARG A 172 7.85 8.80 -2.78
CA ARG A 172 6.74 8.40 -3.66
C ARG A 172 5.56 9.35 -3.56
N ILE A 173 5.17 9.75 -2.35
CA ILE A 173 4.08 10.71 -2.13
C ILE A 173 4.39 12.05 -2.81
N SER A 174 5.60 12.57 -2.59
CA SER A 174 6.03 13.81 -3.23
C SER A 174 6.03 13.69 -4.77
N ASN A 175 6.40 12.54 -5.33
CA ASN A 175 6.34 12.31 -6.76
C ASN A 175 4.90 12.40 -7.30
N ILE A 176 3.94 11.71 -6.67
CA ILE A 176 2.54 11.73 -7.12
C ILE A 176 1.92 13.13 -6.96
N GLU A 177 2.23 13.85 -5.88
CA GLU A 177 1.75 15.22 -5.67
C GLU A 177 2.27 16.18 -6.74
N ASN A 178 3.58 16.12 -7.02
CA ASN A 178 4.18 16.95 -8.06
C ASN A 178 3.66 16.60 -9.45
N CYS A 179 3.41 15.31 -9.73
CA CYS A 179 2.86 14.87 -11.00
C CYS A 179 1.41 15.31 -11.21
N PHE A 180 0.59 15.24 -10.16
CA PHE A 180 -0.81 15.66 -10.23
C PHE A 180 -0.98 17.14 -10.63
N LEU A 181 -0.01 17.99 -10.27
CA LEU A 181 0.01 19.42 -10.64
C LEU A 181 0.53 19.70 -12.06
N LYS A 182 1.05 18.71 -12.78
CA LYS A 182 1.63 18.94 -14.12
C LYS A 182 0.55 19.28 -15.14
N LEU A 183 0.79 20.32 -15.91
CA LEU A 183 -0.03 20.62 -17.08
C LEU A 183 0.18 19.59 -18.20
N GLY A 184 -0.87 19.34 -18.97
CA GLY A 184 -0.87 18.42 -20.11
C GLY A 184 -1.49 17.06 -19.78
N ALA A 185 -1.91 16.37 -20.84
CA ALA A 185 -2.61 15.09 -20.75
C ALA A 185 -1.65 13.92 -20.46
N PRO A 186 -2.11 12.84 -19.78
CA PRO A 186 -1.31 11.64 -19.53
C PRO A 186 -0.69 11.06 -20.80
N ARG A 187 -1.42 11.09 -21.92
CA ARG A 187 -0.94 10.60 -23.21
C ARG A 187 0.34 11.30 -23.66
N GLU A 188 0.41 12.63 -23.57
CA GLU A 188 1.60 13.39 -23.95
C GLU A 188 2.78 13.05 -23.05
N TYR A 189 2.53 12.81 -21.76
CA TYR A 189 3.57 12.37 -20.83
C TYR A 189 4.13 11.00 -21.23
N ILE A 190 3.25 10.03 -21.53
CA ILE A 190 3.62 8.69 -22.02
C ILE A 190 4.41 8.79 -23.32
N GLU A 191 3.96 9.57 -24.30
CA GLU A 191 4.65 9.75 -25.59
C GLU A 191 6.07 10.31 -25.41
N ARG A 192 6.27 11.28 -24.50
CA ARG A 192 7.61 11.79 -24.17
C ARG A 192 8.49 10.72 -23.51
N VAL A 193 7.93 9.85 -22.69
CA VAL A 193 8.65 8.72 -22.10
C VAL A 193 9.06 7.72 -23.18
N LEU A 194 8.12 7.32 -24.05
CA LEU A 194 8.38 6.39 -25.16
C LEU A 194 9.44 6.94 -26.12
N LYS A 195 9.36 8.23 -26.47
CA LYS A 195 10.37 8.90 -27.30
C LYS A 195 11.77 8.84 -26.66
N ARG A 196 11.88 9.13 -25.36
CA ARG A 196 13.16 9.03 -24.63
C ARG A 196 13.71 7.60 -24.57
N ARG A 197 12.84 6.61 -24.61
CA ARG A 197 13.19 5.18 -24.61
C ARG A 197 13.44 4.61 -26.00
N GLY A 198 13.26 5.40 -27.07
CA GLY A 198 13.37 4.93 -28.46
C GLY A 198 12.24 3.99 -28.88
N LEU A 199 11.10 4.00 -28.18
CA LEU A 199 9.93 3.14 -28.43
C LEU A 199 8.82 3.82 -29.22
N LEU A 200 8.93 5.13 -29.45
CA LEU A 200 8.04 5.86 -30.34
C LEU A 200 8.72 5.92 -31.72
N GLN A 201 8.26 5.09 -32.66
CA GLN A 201 8.68 5.24 -34.07
C GLN A 201 7.97 6.46 -34.69
N PRO A 202 8.64 7.18 -35.61
CA PRO A 202 8.04 8.31 -36.33
C PRO A 202 6.84 7.90 -37.19
#